data_AF-A0A914ETZ7-F1
#
_entry.id   AF-A0A914ETZ7-F1
#
_cell.length_a   1.000
_cell.length_b   1.000
_cell.length_c   1.000
_cell.angle_alpha   90.00
_cell.angle_beta   90.00
_cell.angle_gamma   90.00
#
_symmetry.space_group_name_H-M   'P 1'
#
loop_
_entity.id
_entity.type
_entity.pdbx_description
1 polymer ?
#
loop_
_entity_poly.entity_id
_entity_poly.type
_entity_poly.pdbx_seq_one_letter_code
_entity_poly.pdbx_strand_id
1 'polypeptide(L)'
;MHKNVFKNQFQLAWTRGVAIAGLLLSSAYYAYIKKSNIVIYPDGSLPFHGKAETELNLLEQNLRHGVVTQIADLKMDQIQYAMARAVVALSDCIPGMSDDAKEILAEERSKYATGLLRYLQNKRGEDIGTKIFAETIAFINGLYRRVEYNQAYFTYRRFVTRDNTKAKLLSQLLLSND
;
A
#
# COMPACT_ATOMS: atom_id res chain seq x y z
N MET A 1 -29.63 -0.27 -18.36
CA MET A 1 -29.00 -1.01 -17.24
C MET A 1 -27.46 -0.97 -17.24
N HIS A 2 -26.78 -0.60 -18.33
CA HIS A 2 -25.30 -0.66 -18.42
C HIS A 2 -24.51 0.44 -17.67
N LYS A 3 -25.06 1.64 -17.44
CA LYS A 3 -24.32 2.76 -16.79
C LYS A 3 -23.93 2.51 -15.32
N ASN A 4 -24.70 1.70 -14.58
CA ASN A 4 -24.40 1.40 -13.17
C ASN A 4 -23.30 0.35 -13.00
N VAL A 5 -23.11 -0.55 -13.97
CA VAL A 5 -22.10 -1.62 -13.88
C VAL A 5 -20.69 -1.06 -14.00
N PHE A 6 -20.48 -0.12 -14.95
CA PHE A 6 -19.20 0.56 -15.12
C PHE A 6 -18.85 1.40 -13.88
N LYS A 7 -19.78 2.22 -13.36
CA LYS A 7 -19.59 3.01 -12.12
C LYS A 7 -19.16 2.14 -10.92
N ASN A 8 -19.76 0.96 -10.77
CA ASN A 8 -19.43 0.02 -9.70
C ASN A 8 -18.06 -0.67 -9.89
N GLN A 9 -17.68 -1.01 -11.12
CA GLN A 9 -16.36 -1.60 -11.40
C GLN A 9 -15.22 -0.60 -11.14
N PHE A 10 -15.43 0.68 -11.45
CA PHE A 10 -14.46 1.74 -11.19
C PHE A 10 -14.26 2.00 -9.69
N GLN A 11 -15.37 2.16 -8.96
CA GLN A 11 -15.33 2.31 -7.50
C GLN A 11 -14.65 1.11 -6.83
N LEU A 12 -14.86 -0.09 -7.37
CA LEU A 12 -14.23 -1.31 -6.88
C LEU A 12 -12.73 -1.35 -7.18
N ALA A 13 -12.29 -0.99 -8.38
CA ALA A 13 -10.87 -0.90 -8.73
C ALA A 13 -10.15 0.15 -7.88
N TRP A 14 -10.77 1.32 -7.69
CA TRP A 14 -10.28 2.39 -6.83
C TRP A 14 -10.14 1.93 -5.38
N THR A 15 -11.22 1.39 -4.83
CA THR A 15 -11.23 0.88 -3.45
C THR A 15 -10.19 -0.21 -3.27
N ARG A 16 -9.97 -1.09 -4.27
CA ARG A 16 -8.92 -2.12 -4.21
C ARG A 16 -7.52 -1.52 -4.15
N GLY A 17 -7.19 -0.58 -5.04
CA GLY A 17 -5.87 0.06 -5.09
C GLY A 17 -5.52 0.75 -3.77
N VAL A 18 -6.43 1.62 -3.33
CA VAL A 18 -6.30 2.38 -2.08
C VAL A 18 -6.30 1.46 -0.86
N ALA A 19 -7.18 0.45 -0.81
CA ALA A 19 -7.25 -0.46 0.34
C ALA A 19 -5.99 -1.32 0.48
N ILE A 20 -5.41 -1.81 -0.62
CA ILE A 20 -4.19 -2.62 -0.55
C ILE A 20 -3.00 -1.72 -0.17
N ALA A 21 -2.85 -0.54 -0.78
CA ALA A 21 -1.79 0.40 -0.42
C ALA A 21 -1.90 0.84 1.06
N GLY A 22 -3.13 1.13 1.51
CA GLY A 22 -3.44 1.45 2.90
C GLY A 22 -3.16 0.29 3.85
N LEU A 23 -3.47 -0.95 3.45
CA LEU A 23 -3.16 -2.15 4.22
C LEU A 23 -1.65 -2.31 4.39
N LEU A 24 -0.86 -2.19 3.32
CA LEU A 24 0.60 -2.29 3.36
C LEU A 24 1.20 -1.24 4.31
N LEU A 25 0.74 0.01 4.19
CA LEU A 25 1.17 1.10 5.08
C LEU A 25 0.80 0.78 6.55
N SER A 26 -0.44 0.37 6.81
CA SER A 26 -0.91 0.05 8.16
C SER A 26 -0.18 -1.15 8.78
N SER A 27 0.02 -2.23 8.02
CA SER A 27 0.71 -3.42 8.51
C SER A 27 2.18 -3.16 8.78
N ALA A 28 2.83 -2.34 7.94
CA ALA A 28 4.23 -1.98 8.14
C ALA A 28 4.41 -1.00 9.32
N TYR A 29 3.51 -0.03 9.47
CA TYR A 29 3.55 0.88 10.62
C TYR A 29 3.27 0.15 11.94
N TYR A 30 2.33 -0.79 11.94
CA TYR A 30 2.06 -1.64 13.10
C TYR A 30 3.28 -2.49 13.48
N ALA A 31 3.94 -3.12 12.50
CA ALA A 31 5.20 -3.84 12.72
C ALA A 31 6.30 -2.94 13.30
N TYR A 32 6.45 -1.72 12.78
CA TYR A 32 7.40 -0.73 13.28
C TYR A 32 7.15 -0.37 14.76
N ILE A 33 5.89 -0.11 15.14
CA ILE A 33 5.53 0.14 16.56
C ILE A 33 5.87 -1.08 17.43
N LYS A 34 5.64 -2.29 16.92
CA LYS A 34 5.98 -3.54 17.62
C LYS A 34 7.47 -3.88 17.58
N LYS A 35 8.32 -3.01 17.02
CA LYS A 35 9.77 -3.22 16.84
C LYS A 35 10.09 -4.51 16.09
N SER A 36 9.17 -4.91 15.20
CA SER A 36 9.39 -6.04 14.31
C SER A 36 10.08 -5.58 13.03
N ASN A 37 10.97 -6.42 12.52
CA ASN A 37 11.62 -6.25 11.21
C ASN A 37 10.82 -6.89 10.06
N ILE A 38 9.67 -7.49 10.37
CA ILE A 38 8.78 -8.13 9.41
C ILE A 38 7.39 -7.53 9.49
N VAL A 39 6.66 -7.52 8.38
CA VAL A 39 5.25 -7.10 8.35
C VAL A 39 4.43 -7.98 9.30
N ILE A 40 3.61 -7.34 10.12
CA ILE A 40 2.64 -7.99 11.01
C ILE A 40 1.27 -7.39 10.68
N TYR A 41 0.29 -8.23 10.39
CA TYR A 41 -1.07 -7.76 10.20
C TYR A 41 -1.72 -7.35 11.54
N PRO A 42 -2.75 -6.49 11.55
CA PRO A 42 -3.37 -6.03 12.79
C PRO A 42 -3.96 -7.14 13.68
N ASP A 43 -4.29 -8.30 13.11
CA ASP A 43 -4.75 -9.50 13.82
C ASP A 43 -3.61 -10.34 14.42
N GLY A 44 -2.35 -9.91 14.24
CA GLY A 44 -1.15 -10.61 14.69
C GLY A 44 -0.66 -11.68 13.70
N SER A 45 -1.36 -11.90 12.59
CA SER A 45 -0.92 -12.86 11.59
C SER A 45 0.29 -12.34 10.80
N LEU A 46 1.11 -13.27 10.32
CA LEU A 46 2.30 -12.97 9.52
C LEU A 46 2.05 -13.29 8.04
N PRO A 47 2.44 -12.42 7.11
CA PRO A 47 2.51 -12.80 5.71
C PRO A 47 3.51 -13.95 5.57
N PHE A 48 3.11 -14.98 4.82
CA PHE A 48 3.93 -16.19 4.57
C PHE A 48 4.22 -17.02 5.83
N HIS A 49 3.31 -16.98 6.81
CA HIS A 49 3.37 -17.85 7.98
C HIS A 49 3.60 -19.32 7.59
N GLY A 50 4.55 -19.96 8.27
CA GLY A 50 4.92 -21.36 8.03
C GLY A 50 5.99 -21.60 6.96
N LYS A 51 6.39 -20.57 6.18
CA LYS A 51 7.52 -20.67 5.26
C LYS A 51 8.82 -20.19 5.91
N ALA A 52 9.90 -20.94 5.70
CA ALA A 52 11.24 -20.48 6.05
C ALA A 52 11.66 -19.32 5.13
N GLU A 53 12.57 -18.44 5.59
CA GLU A 53 13.03 -17.30 4.79
C GLU A 53 13.66 -17.73 3.45
N THR A 54 14.34 -18.88 3.46
CA THR A 54 14.94 -19.52 2.28
C THR A 54 13.93 -20.01 1.25
N GLU A 55 12.66 -20.17 1.64
CA GLU A 55 11.58 -20.63 0.76
C GLU A 55 10.79 -19.46 0.16
N LEU A 56 11.07 -18.23 0.61
CA LEU A 56 10.44 -17.04 0.07
C LEU A 56 11.16 -16.62 -1.20
N ASN A 57 10.39 -16.37 -2.27
CA ASN A 57 10.95 -15.72 -3.45
C ASN A 57 11.26 -14.24 -3.16
N LEU A 58 12.02 -13.59 -4.05
CA LEU A 58 12.41 -12.19 -3.90
C LEU A 58 11.22 -11.23 -3.68
N LEU A 59 10.07 -11.50 -4.31
CA LEU A 59 8.87 -10.69 -4.11
C LEU A 59 8.31 -10.87 -2.69
N GLU A 60 8.18 -12.11 -2.22
CA GLU A 60 7.70 -12.43 -0.87
C GLU A 60 8.60 -11.82 0.20
N GLN A 61 9.93 -11.92 0.05
CA GLN A 61 10.90 -11.26 0.94
C GLN A 61 10.72 -9.74 0.93
N ASN A 62 10.58 -9.14 -0.26
CA ASN A 62 10.37 -7.70 -0.41
C ASN A 62 9.04 -7.21 0.18
N LEU A 63 8.00 -8.03 0.18
CA LEU A 63 6.72 -7.73 0.83
C LEU A 63 6.81 -7.92 2.35
N ARG A 64 7.58 -8.91 2.81
CA ARG A 64 7.78 -9.20 4.24
C ARG A 64 8.61 -8.14 4.95
N HIS A 65 9.66 -7.62 4.31
CA HIS A 65 10.63 -6.72 4.95
C HIS A 65 10.67 -5.31 4.35
N GLY A 66 10.47 -5.19 3.04
CA GLY A 66 10.77 -3.96 2.29
C GLY A 66 9.93 -2.76 2.69
N VAL A 67 8.69 -2.98 3.14
CA VAL A 67 7.81 -1.86 3.56
C VAL A 67 8.13 -1.40 4.99
N VAL A 68 8.55 -2.33 5.86
CA VAL A 68 8.85 -2.03 7.28
C VAL A 68 10.16 -1.25 7.41
N THR A 69 11.18 -1.66 6.65
CA THR A 69 12.48 -0.98 6.60
C THR A 69 12.33 0.49 6.19
N GLN A 70 11.54 0.77 5.16
CA GLN A 70 11.27 2.14 4.72
C GLN A 70 10.59 3.01 5.80
N ILE A 71 9.65 2.45 6.56
CA ILE A 71 9.02 3.16 7.69
C ILE A 71 10.01 3.43 8.82
N ALA A 72 10.89 2.47 9.10
CA ALA A 72 11.94 2.60 10.10
C ALA A 72 12.97 3.68 9.71
N ASP A 73 13.40 3.72 8.44
CA ASP A 73 14.32 4.72 7.90
C ASP A 73 13.74 6.13 8.00
N LEU A 74 12.46 6.29 7.69
CA LEU A 74 11.72 7.55 7.84
C LEU A 74 11.54 7.96 9.31
N LYS A 75 11.77 7.05 10.26
CA LYS A 75 11.45 7.21 11.69
C LYS A 75 10.01 7.71 11.85
N MET A 76 9.09 7.07 11.16
CA MET A 76 7.72 7.57 11.02
C MET A 76 7.00 7.58 12.37
N ASP A 77 6.55 8.74 12.81
CA ASP A 77 5.73 8.88 14.00
C ASP A 77 4.23 8.80 13.68
N GLN A 78 3.40 8.86 14.73
CA GLN A 78 1.95 8.73 14.61
C GLN A 78 1.29 9.84 13.78
N ILE A 79 1.79 11.07 13.85
CA ILE A 79 1.21 12.21 13.11
C ILE A 79 1.60 12.09 11.63
N GLN A 80 2.88 11.81 11.35
CA GLN A 80 3.37 11.53 10.02
C GLN A 80 2.61 10.36 9.37
N TYR A 81 2.41 9.27 10.12
CA TYR A 81 1.62 8.12 9.67
C TYR A 81 0.17 8.49 9.36
N ALA A 82 -0.50 9.24 10.24
CA ALA A 82 -1.89 9.62 10.04
C ALA A 82 -2.07 10.47 8.76
N MET A 83 -1.18 11.44 8.54
CA MET A 83 -1.21 12.27 7.33
C MET A 83 -0.83 11.45 6.08
N ALA A 84 0.19 10.60 6.15
CA ALA A 84 0.55 9.70 5.05
C ALA A 84 -0.61 8.77 4.67
N ARG A 85 -1.35 8.26 5.65
CA ARG A 85 -2.53 7.42 5.43
C ARG A 85 -3.66 8.20 4.74
N ALA A 86 -3.87 9.46 5.09
CA ALA A 86 -4.82 10.33 4.39
C ALA A 86 -4.39 10.58 2.93
N VAL A 87 -3.10 10.85 2.69
CA VAL A 87 -2.54 11.00 1.33
C VAL A 87 -2.71 9.72 0.51
N VAL A 88 -2.54 8.54 1.10
CA VAL A 88 -2.85 7.26 0.45
C VAL A 88 -4.35 7.17 0.15
N ALA A 89 -5.23 7.45 1.13
CA ALA A 89 -6.67 7.33 0.95
C ALA A 89 -7.22 8.22 -0.20
N LEU A 90 -6.61 9.38 -0.41
CA LEU A 90 -7.04 10.40 -1.36
C LEU A 90 -6.31 10.33 -2.71
N SER A 91 -5.90 9.13 -3.13
CA SER A 91 -5.23 8.94 -4.42
C SER A 91 -6.16 9.25 -5.61
N ASP A 92 -5.67 10.13 -6.47
CA ASP A 92 -6.33 10.69 -7.65
C ASP A 92 -5.86 10.05 -8.98
N CYS A 93 -4.80 9.24 -8.95
CA CYS A 93 -4.14 8.70 -10.15
C CYS A 93 -4.69 7.35 -10.65
N ILE A 94 -5.96 7.01 -10.35
CA ILE A 94 -6.50 5.69 -10.67
C ILE A 94 -7.20 5.70 -12.04
N PRO A 95 -6.89 4.75 -12.95
CA PRO A 95 -7.49 4.69 -14.27
C PRO A 95 -9.03 4.65 -14.24
N GLY A 96 -9.67 5.46 -15.08
CA GLY A 96 -11.14 5.49 -15.24
C GLY A 96 -11.91 6.39 -14.27
N MET A 97 -11.24 7.18 -13.44
CA MET A 97 -11.87 8.21 -12.61
C MET A 97 -12.32 9.42 -13.46
N SER A 98 -13.50 10.00 -13.15
CA SER A 98 -13.96 11.23 -13.77
C SER A 98 -13.09 12.41 -13.37
N ASP A 99 -12.94 13.40 -14.25
CA ASP A 99 -12.05 14.53 -13.99
C ASP A 99 -12.49 15.36 -12.78
N ASP A 100 -13.80 15.58 -12.59
CA ASP A 100 -14.36 16.20 -11.38
C ASP A 100 -13.94 15.48 -10.08
N ALA A 101 -13.90 14.13 -10.11
CA ALA A 101 -13.55 13.34 -8.93
C ALA A 101 -12.04 13.38 -8.66
N LYS A 102 -11.22 13.41 -9.72
CA LYS A 102 -9.77 13.61 -9.59
C LYS A 102 -9.47 14.98 -8.99
N GLU A 103 -10.17 16.02 -9.44
CA GLU A 103 -9.98 17.38 -8.94
C GLU A 103 -10.30 17.48 -7.45
N ILE A 104 -11.47 16.98 -7.03
CA ILE A 104 -11.87 16.96 -5.61
C ILE A 104 -10.85 16.19 -4.76
N LEU A 105 -10.41 15.01 -5.20
CA LEU A 105 -9.44 14.21 -4.46
C LEU A 105 -8.06 14.86 -4.43
N ALA A 106 -7.61 15.48 -5.53
CA ALA A 106 -6.35 16.19 -5.59
C ALA A 106 -6.32 17.40 -4.65
N GLU A 107 -7.42 18.17 -4.59
CA GLU A 107 -7.55 19.29 -3.67
C GLU A 107 -7.44 18.84 -2.21
N GLU A 108 -8.21 17.82 -1.83
CA GLU A 108 -8.16 17.27 -0.47
C GLU A 108 -6.80 16.66 -0.14
N ARG A 109 -6.21 15.90 -1.08
CA ARG A 109 -4.88 15.31 -0.93
C ARG A 109 -3.82 16.37 -0.71
N SER A 110 -3.92 17.50 -1.40
CA SER A 110 -3.00 18.64 -1.28
C SER A 110 -3.01 19.23 0.14
N LYS A 111 -4.17 19.30 0.80
CA LYS A 111 -4.29 19.78 2.20
C LYS A 111 -3.48 18.91 3.16
N TYR A 112 -3.63 17.58 3.06
CA TYR A 112 -2.88 16.65 3.91
C TYR A 112 -1.39 16.59 3.57
N ALA A 113 -1.02 16.66 2.29
CA ALA A 113 0.38 16.71 1.87
C ALA A 113 1.09 17.99 2.35
N THR A 114 0.43 19.14 2.24
CA THR A 114 0.93 20.42 2.76
C THR A 114 1.07 20.39 4.28
N GLY A 115 0.06 19.83 4.97
CA GLY A 115 0.12 19.63 6.43
C GLY A 115 1.30 18.76 6.85
N LEU A 116 1.55 17.67 6.11
CA LEU A 116 2.67 16.77 6.34
C LEU A 116 4.03 17.47 6.14
N LEU A 117 4.18 18.24 5.06
CA LEU A 117 5.41 19.01 4.81
C LEU A 117 5.68 19.98 5.96
N ARG A 118 4.69 20.79 6.33
CA ARG A 118 4.82 21.76 7.43
C ARG A 118 5.13 21.08 8.76
N TYR A 119 4.47 19.95 9.05
CA TYR A 119 4.75 19.16 10.24
C TYR A 119 6.21 18.71 10.29
N LEU A 120 6.72 18.16 9.19
CA LEU A 120 8.10 17.66 9.12
C LEU A 120 9.13 18.79 9.18
N GLN A 121 8.89 19.91 8.50
CA GLN A 121 9.75 21.10 8.56
C GLN A 121 9.82 21.66 9.98
N ASN A 122 8.68 21.81 10.65
CA ASN A 122 8.63 22.30 12.04
C ASN A 122 9.32 21.35 13.02
N LYS A 123 9.20 20.03 12.81
CA LYS A 123 9.73 19.02 13.74
C LYS A 123 11.22 18.74 13.55
N ARG A 124 11.70 18.75 12.30
CA ARG A 124 13.05 18.26 11.94
C ARG A 124 13.94 19.35 11.32
N GLY A 125 13.44 20.57 11.17
CA GLY A 125 14.09 21.65 10.43
C GLY A 125 13.68 21.67 8.96
N GLU A 126 13.83 22.82 8.31
CA GLU A 126 13.31 23.07 6.96
C GLU A 126 13.89 22.11 5.90
N ASP A 127 15.21 22.02 5.80
CA ASP A 127 15.89 21.17 4.81
C ASP A 127 15.62 19.68 5.03
N ILE A 128 15.85 19.22 6.26
CA ILE A 128 15.69 17.81 6.64
C ILE A 128 14.22 17.39 6.54
N GLY A 129 13.30 18.25 6.98
CA GLY A 129 11.86 18.03 6.90
C GLY A 129 11.39 17.91 5.45
N THR A 130 11.87 18.78 4.57
CA THR A 130 11.56 18.73 3.13
C THR A 130 12.09 17.45 2.47
N LYS A 131 13.31 17.02 2.83
CA LYS A 131 13.88 15.75 2.36
C LYS A 131 13.02 14.56 2.77
N ILE A 132 12.64 14.48 4.05
CA ILE A 132 11.84 13.36 4.58
C ILE A 132 10.42 13.38 4.01
N PHE A 133 9.88 14.56 3.73
CA PHE A 133 8.62 14.69 3.00
C PHE A 133 8.72 14.05 1.62
N ALA A 134 9.74 14.41 0.84
CA ALA A 134 9.96 13.83 -0.48
C ALA A 134 10.14 12.30 -0.42
N GLU A 135 10.90 11.79 0.54
CA GLU A 135 11.07 10.35 0.79
C GLU A 135 9.74 9.68 1.17
N THR A 136 8.89 10.34 1.97
CA THR A 136 7.56 9.83 2.35
C THR A 136 6.63 9.75 1.13
N ILE A 137 6.63 10.76 0.26
CA ILE A 137 5.84 10.72 -0.99
C ILE A 137 6.37 9.64 -1.94
N ALA A 138 7.69 9.51 -2.09
CA ALA A 138 8.31 8.46 -2.89
C ALA A 138 7.96 7.06 -2.38
N PHE A 139 7.93 6.89 -1.06
CA PHE A 139 7.48 5.67 -0.40
C PHE A 139 6.01 5.36 -0.73
N ILE A 140 5.10 6.33 -0.59
CA ILE A 140 3.68 6.19 -0.94
C ILE A 140 3.51 5.77 -2.41
N ASN A 141 4.23 6.40 -3.34
CA ASN A 141 4.21 6.01 -4.75
C ASN A 141 4.78 4.60 -4.98
N GLY A 142 5.76 4.20 -4.16
CA GLY A 142 6.28 2.84 -4.12
C GLY A 142 5.22 1.81 -3.69
N LEU A 143 4.33 2.15 -2.75
CA LEU A 143 3.22 1.29 -2.36
C LEU A 143 2.28 1.05 -3.53
N TYR A 144 1.88 2.09 -4.25
CA TYR A 144 1.00 1.97 -5.41
C TYR A 144 1.59 1.10 -6.50
N ARG A 145 2.87 1.30 -6.84
CA ARG A 145 3.59 0.43 -7.78
C ARG A 145 3.58 -1.03 -7.32
N ARG A 146 3.80 -1.29 -6.03
CA ARG A 146 3.70 -2.67 -5.49
C ARG A 146 2.29 -3.24 -5.66
N VAL A 147 1.24 -2.44 -5.52
CA VAL A 147 -0.13 -2.90 -5.75
C VAL A 147 -0.34 -3.26 -7.22
N GLU A 148 0.09 -2.41 -8.15
CA GLU A 148 -0.06 -2.62 -9.59
C GLU A 148 0.69 -3.89 -10.05
N TYR A 149 1.97 -4.00 -9.73
CA TYR A 149 2.80 -5.14 -10.15
C TYR A 149 2.38 -6.47 -9.51
N ASN A 150 1.77 -6.42 -8.31
CA ASN A 150 1.43 -7.62 -7.55
C ASN A 150 -0.07 -7.82 -7.41
N GLN A 151 -0.89 -7.15 -8.22
CA GLN A 151 -2.35 -7.22 -8.12
C GLN A 151 -2.85 -8.66 -8.28
N ALA A 152 -2.28 -9.39 -9.25
CA ALA A 152 -2.55 -10.81 -9.45
C ALA A 152 -2.11 -11.65 -8.25
N TYR A 153 -0.94 -11.36 -7.68
CA TYR A 153 -0.40 -12.06 -6.52
C TYR A 153 -1.24 -11.87 -5.24
N PHE A 154 -1.60 -10.63 -4.92
CA PHE A 154 -2.46 -10.31 -3.76
C PHE A 154 -3.85 -10.93 -3.90
N THR A 155 -4.38 -10.92 -5.13
CA THR A 155 -5.66 -11.58 -5.46
C THR A 155 -5.54 -13.09 -5.29
N TYR A 156 -4.51 -13.70 -5.88
CA TYR A 156 -4.22 -15.13 -5.81
C TYR A 156 -4.08 -15.62 -4.37
N ARG A 157 -3.23 -14.98 -3.55
CA ARG A 157 -2.99 -15.37 -2.16
C ARG A 157 -4.26 -15.36 -1.31
N ARG A 158 -5.18 -14.42 -1.55
CA ARG A 158 -6.47 -14.36 -0.84
C ARG A 158 -7.38 -15.55 -1.16
N PHE A 159 -7.25 -16.15 -2.34
CA PHE A 159 -7.96 -17.37 -2.72
C PHE A 159 -7.24 -18.63 -2.21
N VAL A 160 -5.90 -18.64 -2.20
CA VAL A 160 -5.10 -19.78 -1.74
C VAL A 160 -5.27 -20.06 -0.26
N THR A 161 -5.45 -19.04 0.58
CA THR A 161 -5.68 -19.23 2.01
C THR A 161 -7.07 -19.80 2.34
N ARG A 162 -7.98 -19.93 1.36
CA ARG A 162 -9.33 -20.49 1.56
C ARG A 162 -9.56 -21.88 0.96
N ASP A 163 -8.81 -22.28 -0.07
CA ASP A 163 -9.04 -23.58 -0.74
C ASP A 163 -7.82 -23.98 -1.58
N ASN A 164 -7.04 -24.98 -1.10
CA ASN A 164 -5.77 -25.39 -1.73
C ASN A 164 -5.94 -25.92 -3.18
N THR A 165 -7.13 -26.42 -3.52
CA THR A 165 -7.39 -27.07 -4.82
C THR A 165 -7.67 -26.05 -5.93
N LYS A 166 -8.44 -24.99 -5.64
CA LYS A 166 -8.76 -23.92 -6.60
C LYS A 166 -7.58 -22.98 -6.84
N ALA A 167 -6.75 -22.80 -5.82
CA ALA A 167 -5.49 -22.10 -5.90
C ALA A 167 -4.55 -22.68 -6.97
N LYS A 168 -4.38 -24.00 -6.97
CA LYS A 168 -3.48 -24.69 -7.90
C LYS A 168 -3.90 -24.56 -9.36
N LEU A 169 -5.20 -24.48 -9.61
CA LEU A 169 -5.78 -24.24 -10.94
C LEU A 169 -5.62 -22.77 -11.37
N LEU A 170 -5.81 -21.81 -10.46
CA LEU A 170 -5.64 -20.38 -10.74
C LEU A 170 -4.17 -20.00 -10.96
N SER A 171 -3.21 -20.64 -10.26
CA SER A 171 -1.79 -20.43 -10.54
C SER A 171 -1.39 -20.99 -11.89
N GLN A 172 -1.91 -22.16 -12.27
CA GLN A 172 -1.69 -22.71 -13.61
C GLN A 172 -2.24 -21.81 -14.71
N LEU A 173 -3.42 -21.21 -14.52
CA LEU A 173 -4.04 -20.31 -15.51
C LEU A 173 -3.39 -18.93 -15.62
N LEU A 174 -2.83 -18.41 -14.53
CA LEU A 174 -2.18 -17.10 -14.49
C LEU A 174 -0.70 -17.16 -14.87
N LEU A 175 -0.05 -18.32 -14.72
CA LEU A 175 1.33 -18.57 -15.10
C LEU A 175 1.48 -19.26 -16.47
N SER A 176 0.37 -19.70 -17.09
CA SER A 176 0.33 -20.11 -18.49
C SER A 176 0.16 -18.89 -19.39
N ASN A 177 1.23 -18.15 -19.60
CA ASN A 177 1.39 -17.30 -20.77
C ASN A 177 2.82 -17.48 -21.27
N ASP A 178 3.01 -18.58 -21.99
CA ASP A 178 3.85 -18.70 -23.18
C ASP A 178 2.95 -19.27 -24.30
#